data_AF-A0A377UX65-F1
#
_entry.id   AF-A0A377UX65-F1
#
_cell.length_a   1.000
_cell.length_b   1.000
_cell.length_c   1.000
_cell.angle_alpha   90.00
_cell.angle_beta   90.00
_cell.angle_gamma   90.00
#
_symmetry.space_group_name_H-M   'P 1'
#
loop_
_entity.id
_entity.type
_entity.pdbx_description
1 polymer ?
#
loop_
_entity_poly.entity_id
_entity_poly.type
_entity_poly.pdbx_seq_one_letter_code
_entity_poly.pdbx_strand_id
1 'polypeptide(L)'
;MAFLKEPEPPKGFRDLFDKLPQFKQVLNMPTKRLRGAPCQQKIIQGDDVDLNKIPIMTCWPEDAAPLITWGVDGNPRAAQRAAEPGNLSPAADRQKQTDYALAVSSRRRAGFPGVVRGASGRTLPGFSVALGADPATILGAVTPVPDTLSEYAFAGLLRGTKTEVVKCVSNDLEVPASAEIVLEGYIEAGEMAPEGPYGDHTGYYNEVDSFPVFTVTHITQREDAIYHSTYTGRPPDEPAVLGVALNEVFVPILQKQFPEIVDFYLPPEGCSYRLAVVTMKKQYAGHAKRVMMGVWSFLRQFYVHQVRDCLR
;
A
#
# COMPACT_ATOMS: atom_id res chain seq x y z
N MET A 1 -9.77 -7.01 15.50
CA MET A 1 -8.53 -7.15 14.71
C MET A 1 -7.39 -7.84 15.45
N ALA A 2 -7.24 -7.69 16.78
CA ALA A 2 -6.21 -8.39 17.57
C ALA A 2 -6.26 -9.94 17.52
N PHE A 3 -7.44 -10.53 17.26
CA PHE A 3 -7.64 -11.98 17.11
C PHE A 3 -6.95 -12.60 15.88
N LEU A 4 -6.70 -11.82 14.82
CA LEU A 4 -6.06 -12.34 13.60
C LEU A 4 -4.58 -12.68 13.79
N LYS A 5 -3.95 -12.19 14.86
CA LYS A 5 -2.55 -12.52 15.18
C LYS A 5 -2.43 -13.86 15.90
N GLU A 6 -3.39 -14.20 16.77
CA GLU A 6 -3.42 -15.47 17.53
C GLU A 6 -4.87 -15.83 17.88
N PRO A 7 -5.51 -16.78 17.17
CA PRO A 7 -6.87 -17.18 17.49
C PRO A 7 -6.89 -18.07 18.73
N GLU A 8 -7.51 -17.61 19.82
CA GLU A 8 -7.73 -18.44 21.00
C GLU A 8 -8.81 -19.51 20.70
N PRO A 9 -8.51 -20.81 20.91
CA PRO A 9 -9.47 -21.89 20.63
C PRO A 9 -10.75 -21.72 21.47
N PRO A 10 -11.93 -21.93 20.88
CA PRO A 10 -13.19 -21.71 21.57
C PRO A 10 -13.34 -22.68 22.75
N LYS A 11 -13.67 -22.15 23.92
CA LYS A 11 -13.73 -22.93 25.17
C LYS A 11 -15.06 -23.70 25.33
N GLY A 12 -15.95 -23.66 24.34
CA GLY A 12 -17.22 -24.42 24.32
C GLY A 12 -18.21 -24.00 23.21
N PHE A 13 -19.38 -24.64 23.16
CA PHE A 13 -20.40 -24.45 22.11
C PHE A 13 -21.05 -23.05 22.08
N ARG A 14 -21.19 -22.38 23.22
CA ARG A 14 -21.67 -20.98 23.28
C ARG A 14 -20.63 -19.99 22.74
N ASP A 15 -19.37 -20.16 23.15
CA ASP A 15 -18.23 -19.36 22.68
C ASP A 15 -18.00 -19.54 21.16
N LEU A 16 -18.32 -20.71 20.61
CA LEU A 16 -18.31 -20.97 19.17
C LEU A 16 -19.39 -20.17 18.42
N PHE A 17 -20.59 -20.03 18.98
CA PHE A 17 -21.67 -19.22 18.41
C PHE A 17 -21.39 -17.72 18.50
N ASP A 18 -20.78 -17.26 19.58
CA ASP A 18 -20.37 -15.85 19.76
C ASP A 18 -19.19 -15.48 18.85
N LYS A 19 -18.29 -16.43 18.57
CA LYS A 19 -17.18 -16.27 17.61
C LYS A 19 -17.57 -16.57 16.16
N LEU A 20 -18.78 -17.08 15.89
CA LEU A 20 -19.26 -17.44 14.55
C LEU A 20 -19.23 -16.25 13.55
N PRO A 21 -19.56 -15.00 13.94
CA PRO A 21 -19.38 -13.83 13.08
C PRO A 21 -17.90 -13.57 12.74
N GLN A 22 -16.98 -13.87 13.67
CA GLN A 22 -15.53 -13.72 13.48
C GLN A 22 -14.99 -14.82 12.54
N PHE A 23 -15.50 -16.05 12.67
CA PHE A 23 -15.22 -17.14 11.71
C PHE A 23 -15.77 -16.83 10.31
N LYS A 24 -16.95 -16.21 10.19
CA LYS A 24 -17.48 -15.73 8.90
C LYS A 24 -16.57 -14.71 8.24
N GLN A 25 -15.94 -13.82 9.02
CA GLN A 25 -14.98 -12.86 8.48
C GLN A 25 -13.74 -13.56 7.90
N VAL A 26 -13.20 -14.58 8.58
CA VAL A 26 -12.06 -15.37 8.07
C VAL A 26 -12.34 -16.01 6.70
N LEU A 27 -13.60 -16.39 6.42
CA LEU A 27 -14.00 -16.93 5.11
C LEU A 27 -13.87 -15.93 3.95
N ASN A 28 -13.74 -14.62 4.24
CA ASN A 28 -13.59 -13.56 3.24
C ASN A 28 -12.11 -13.24 2.92
N MET A 29 -11.16 -13.86 3.61
CA MET A 29 -9.73 -13.64 3.37
C MET A 29 -9.24 -14.13 1.99
N PRO A 30 -9.69 -15.29 1.46
CA PRO A 30 -9.25 -15.71 0.14
C PRO A 30 -9.78 -14.79 -0.95
N THR A 31 -8.96 -14.50 -1.96
CA THR A 31 -9.43 -13.81 -3.18
C THR A 31 -10.35 -14.72 -4.00
N LYS A 32 -11.26 -14.11 -4.75
CA LYS A 32 -12.12 -14.79 -5.71
C LYS A 32 -11.66 -14.44 -7.12
N ARG A 33 -11.05 -15.40 -7.82
CA ARG A 33 -10.63 -15.23 -9.21
C ARG A 33 -11.83 -15.26 -10.15
N LEU A 34 -11.96 -14.23 -10.97
CA LEU A 34 -12.96 -14.14 -12.04
C LEU A 34 -12.34 -14.55 -13.40
N ARG A 35 -13.20 -14.93 -14.34
CA ARG A 35 -12.79 -15.24 -15.73
C ARG A 35 -12.67 -13.99 -16.61
N GLY A 36 -13.37 -12.93 -16.25
CA GLY A 36 -13.35 -11.63 -16.92
C GLY A 36 -13.91 -10.58 -15.97
N ALA A 37 -13.56 -9.32 -16.22
CA ALA A 37 -13.91 -8.21 -15.34
C ALA A 37 -14.15 -6.91 -16.15
N PRO A 38 -14.94 -5.96 -15.61
CA PRO A 38 -15.15 -4.67 -16.24
C PRO A 38 -13.85 -3.92 -16.58
N CYS A 39 -12.81 -4.06 -15.74
CA CYS A 39 -11.50 -3.44 -15.96
C CYS A 39 -10.78 -3.90 -17.24
N GLN A 40 -11.31 -4.88 -17.97
CA GLN A 40 -10.76 -5.43 -19.20
C GLN A 40 -11.67 -5.24 -20.42
N GLN A 41 -12.70 -4.40 -20.33
CA GLN A 41 -13.62 -4.13 -21.45
C GLN A 41 -12.92 -3.48 -22.64
N LYS A 42 -12.00 -2.54 -22.38
CA LYS A 42 -11.18 -1.88 -23.38
C LYS A 42 -9.72 -2.21 -23.14
N ILE A 43 -9.05 -2.73 -24.16
CA ILE A 43 -7.64 -3.13 -24.12
C ILE A 43 -6.90 -2.30 -25.16
N ILE A 44 -5.88 -1.57 -24.70
CA ILE A 44 -4.95 -0.79 -25.52
C ILE A 44 -3.58 -1.43 -25.35
N GLN A 45 -2.88 -1.73 -26.44
CA GLN A 45 -1.64 -2.51 -26.38
C GLN A 45 -0.60 -2.02 -27.39
N GLY A 46 0.67 -2.30 -27.10
CA GLY A 46 1.77 -2.03 -28.02
C GLY A 46 1.84 -0.55 -28.39
N ASP A 47 1.70 -0.26 -29.69
CA ASP A 47 1.90 1.10 -30.19
C ASP A 47 0.80 2.10 -29.90
N ASP A 48 -0.39 1.62 -29.56
CA ASP A 48 -1.54 2.45 -29.22
C ASP A 48 -1.51 2.97 -27.77
N VAL A 49 -0.60 2.45 -26.94
CA VAL A 49 -0.43 2.86 -25.55
C VAL A 49 0.11 4.29 -25.48
N ASP A 50 -0.69 5.16 -24.87
CA ASP A 50 -0.36 6.56 -24.63
C ASP A 50 -0.95 7.01 -23.29
N LEU A 51 -0.09 7.16 -22.28
CA LEU A 51 -0.47 7.62 -20.94
C LEU A 51 -1.06 9.04 -20.93
N ASN A 52 -0.79 9.87 -21.95
CA ASN A 52 -1.35 11.21 -22.04
C ASN A 52 -2.86 11.22 -22.34
N LYS A 53 -3.44 10.05 -22.67
CA LYS A 53 -4.90 9.90 -22.82
C LYS A 53 -5.60 9.77 -21.46
N ILE A 54 -4.86 9.49 -20.39
CA ILE A 54 -5.36 9.54 -19.02
C ILE A 54 -5.21 11.00 -18.55
N PRO A 55 -6.22 11.58 -17.87
CA PRO A 55 -6.15 12.97 -17.40
C PRO A 55 -5.27 13.09 -16.13
N ILE A 56 -3.99 12.75 -16.26
CA ILE A 56 -3.01 12.77 -15.18
C ILE A 56 -2.73 14.21 -14.79
N MET A 57 -2.77 14.49 -13.49
CA MET A 57 -2.64 15.84 -12.96
C MET A 57 -1.18 16.24 -12.77
N THR A 58 -0.87 17.49 -13.11
CA THR A 58 0.30 18.23 -12.58
C THR A 58 -0.24 19.12 -11.48
N CYS A 59 0.06 18.79 -10.23
CA CYS A 59 -0.65 19.36 -9.09
C CYS A 59 -0.02 20.68 -8.62
N TRP A 60 1.31 20.78 -8.73
CA TRP A 60 2.07 21.94 -8.27
C TRP A 60 2.89 22.59 -9.39
N PRO A 61 3.16 23.91 -9.30
CA PRO A 61 3.86 24.65 -10.36
C PRO A 61 5.26 24.15 -10.72
N GLU A 62 5.98 23.54 -9.78
CA GLU A 62 7.35 23.04 -9.97
C GLU A 62 7.41 21.51 -10.06
N ASP A 63 6.26 20.82 -10.14
CA ASP A 63 6.23 19.38 -10.39
C ASP A 63 6.94 19.07 -11.71
N ALA A 64 7.87 18.10 -11.69
CA ALA A 64 8.69 17.78 -12.86
C ALA A 64 7.89 17.23 -14.05
N ALA A 65 6.75 16.59 -13.80
CA ALA A 65 5.84 16.02 -14.80
C ALA A 65 4.45 15.75 -14.19
N PRO A 66 3.44 15.34 -14.99
CA PRO A 66 2.21 14.76 -14.43
C PRO A 66 2.51 13.52 -13.59
N LEU A 67 1.83 13.40 -12.44
CA LEU A 67 2.06 12.34 -11.46
C LEU A 67 0.80 11.49 -11.29
N ILE A 68 0.89 10.18 -11.56
CA ILE A 68 -0.20 9.26 -11.23
C ILE A 68 -0.07 8.90 -9.75
N THR A 69 -1.12 9.14 -8.97
CA THR A 69 -1.16 8.79 -7.54
C THR A 69 -2.18 7.67 -7.28
N TRP A 70 -2.18 7.11 -6.07
CA TRP A 70 -3.13 6.07 -5.64
C TRP A 70 -3.19 4.82 -6.52
N GLY A 71 -2.06 4.47 -7.13
CA GLY A 71 -1.91 3.19 -7.79
C GLY A 71 -1.68 2.07 -6.80
N VAL A 72 -2.45 0.98 -6.93
CA VAL A 72 -2.31 -0.26 -6.15
C VAL A 72 -1.58 -1.29 -7.00
N ASP A 73 -0.53 -1.94 -6.49
CA ASP A 73 0.15 -3.00 -7.24
C ASP A 73 -0.73 -4.25 -7.42
N GLY A 74 -0.65 -4.82 -8.60
CA GLY A 74 -1.21 -6.14 -8.89
C GLY A 74 -0.30 -7.23 -8.36
N ASN A 75 -0.37 -7.61 -7.07
CA ASN A 75 0.32 -8.81 -6.60
C ASN A 75 -0.32 -9.53 -5.39
N PRO A 76 -1.45 -10.24 -5.57
CA PRO A 76 -1.98 -11.11 -4.54
C PRO A 76 -1.13 -12.37 -4.26
N ARG A 77 -0.19 -12.72 -5.16
CA ARG A 77 0.57 -13.97 -5.09
C ARG A 77 1.76 -13.93 -4.13
N ALA A 78 2.24 -12.74 -3.75
CA ALA A 78 3.35 -12.59 -2.81
C ALA A 78 3.03 -13.18 -1.43
N ALA A 79 1.82 -12.94 -0.91
CA ALA A 79 1.44 -13.45 0.41
C ALA A 79 1.05 -14.93 0.39
N GLN A 80 0.41 -15.43 -0.69
CA GLN A 80 -0.02 -16.83 -0.76
C GLN A 80 1.14 -17.82 -0.85
N ARG A 81 2.24 -17.49 -1.54
CA ARG A 81 3.43 -18.35 -1.60
C ARG A 81 4.30 -18.30 -0.34
N ALA A 82 4.23 -17.23 0.44
CA ALA A 82 4.93 -17.14 1.73
C ALA A 82 4.40 -18.17 2.76
N ALA A 83 3.20 -18.71 2.56
CA ALA A 83 2.59 -19.73 3.40
C ALA A 83 2.96 -21.18 3.00
N GLU A 84 3.70 -21.41 1.91
CA GLU A 84 4.15 -22.74 1.50
C GLU A 84 5.56 -23.05 2.04
N PRO A 85 5.76 -24.11 2.84
CA PRO A 85 7.09 -24.46 3.34
C PRO A 85 8.04 -24.80 2.18
N GLY A 86 9.14 -24.07 2.05
CA GLY A 86 10.22 -24.35 1.09
C GLY A 86 10.26 -23.44 -0.16
N ASN A 87 9.27 -22.59 -0.37
CA ASN A 87 9.26 -21.63 -1.48
C ASN A 87 9.75 -20.25 -1.01
N LEU A 88 11.07 -20.04 -0.99
CA LEU A 88 11.66 -18.70 -1.04
C LEU A 88 11.35 -18.08 -2.41
N SER A 89 10.10 -17.64 -2.59
CA SER A 89 9.73 -16.91 -3.80
C SER A 89 10.48 -15.57 -3.82
N PRO A 90 10.83 -15.04 -5.00
CA PRO A 90 11.46 -13.71 -5.18
C PRO A 90 10.69 -12.50 -4.61
N ALA A 91 9.59 -12.75 -3.89
CA ALA A 91 8.64 -11.78 -3.35
C ALA A 91 8.96 -11.32 -1.91
N ALA A 92 9.90 -11.99 -1.21
CA ALA A 92 10.25 -11.66 0.17
C ALA A 92 11.01 -10.32 0.34
N ASP A 93 11.63 -9.82 -0.73
CA ASP A 93 12.46 -8.59 -0.71
C ASP A 93 11.71 -7.31 -1.16
N ARG A 94 10.40 -7.38 -1.40
CA ARG A 94 9.62 -6.19 -1.73
C ARG A 94 9.13 -5.52 -0.46
N GLN A 95 9.68 -4.35 -0.17
CA GLN A 95 9.15 -3.47 0.88
C GLN A 95 7.69 -3.18 0.54
N LYS A 96 6.78 -3.70 1.38
CA LYS A 96 5.33 -3.53 1.27
C LYS A 96 4.98 -2.04 1.42
N GLN A 97 4.85 -1.35 0.31
CA GLN A 97 4.25 -0.03 0.23
C GLN A 97 3.51 -0.03 -1.09
N THR A 98 2.19 0.07 -1.04
CA THR A 98 1.25 -0.24 -2.13
C THR A 98 0.47 1.00 -2.58
N ASP A 99 0.89 2.19 -2.11
CA ASP A 99 0.52 3.50 -2.64
C ASP A 99 1.69 4.04 -3.44
N TYR A 100 1.50 4.21 -4.75
CA TYR A 100 2.55 4.72 -5.62
C TYR A 100 2.18 6.07 -6.21
N ALA A 101 3.20 6.93 -6.24
CA ALA A 101 3.29 8.02 -7.18
C ALA A 101 4.12 7.52 -8.38
N LEU A 102 3.61 7.70 -9.61
CA LEU A 102 4.27 7.28 -10.85
C LEU A 102 4.45 8.52 -11.73
N ALA A 103 5.68 9.01 -11.77
CA ALA A 103 6.05 10.20 -12.53
C ALA A 103 6.07 9.91 -14.03
N VAL A 104 5.11 10.42 -14.80
CA VAL A 104 5.04 10.10 -16.22
C VAL A 104 6.11 10.87 -17.00
N SER A 105 7.22 10.21 -17.30
CA SER A 105 8.34 10.79 -18.04
C SER A 105 8.18 10.71 -19.56
N SER A 106 7.29 9.84 -20.05
CA SER A 106 6.93 9.75 -21.48
C SER A 106 5.63 8.98 -21.71
N ARG A 107 5.17 8.89 -22.97
CA ARG A 107 3.96 8.17 -23.39
C ARG A 107 3.78 6.77 -22.80
N ARG A 108 4.87 6.05 -22.47
CA ARG A 108 4.84 4.69 -21.92
C ARG A 108 5.65 4.49 -20.64
N ARG A 109 6.32 5.53 -20.12
CA ARG A 109 7.28 5.39 -19.02
C ARG A 109 6.84 6.20 -17.82
N ALA A 110 6.87 5.56 -16.65
CA ALA A 110 6.70 6.27 -15.39
C ALA A 110 7.83 5.92 -14.38
N GLY A 111 8.33 6.93 -13.67
CA GLY A 111 9.33 6.79 -12.60
C GLY A 111 8.69 6.23 -11.33
N PHE A 112 9.38 5.31 -10.65
CA PHE A 112 8.79 4.46 -9.61
C PHE A 112 9.52 4.56 -8.25
N PRO A 113 9.01 5.33 -7.26
CA PRO A 113 9.65 5.47 -5.95
C PRO A 113 9.57 4.24 -5.04
N GLY A 114 8.48 3.46 -5.10
CA GLY A 114 8.13 2.48 -4.05
C GLY A 114 8.60 1.03 -4.22
N VAL A 115 8.97 0.56 -5.43
CA VAL A 115 9.18 -0.89 -5.71
C VAL A 115 10.66 -1.28 -5.73
N VAL A 116 11.60 -0.32 -5.74
CA VAL A 116 12.98 -0.68 -6.07
C VAL A 116 14.03 0.08 -5.26
N ARG A 117 14.09 -0.24 -3.97
CA ARG A 117 15.40 -0.51 -3.37
C ARG A 117 15.77 -2.00 -3.39
N GLY A 118 14.78 -2.90 -3.47
CA GLY A 118 15.01 -4.36 -3.51
C GLY A 118 15.25 -4.96 -4.90
N ALA A 119 14.75 -4.31 -5.97
CA ALA A 119 14.98 -4.77 -7.35
C ALA A 119 16.15 -4.06 -8.05
N SER A 120 16.99 -3.32 -7.31
CA SER A 120 18.17 -2.67 -7.89
C SER A 120 19.07 -3.75 -8.48
N GLY A 121 19.07 -3.88 -9.82
CA GLY A 121 19.78 -4.91 -10.55
C GLY A 121 18.97 -6.16 -10.96
N ARG A 122 17.62 -6.17 -10.85
CA ARG A 122 16.79 -7.29 -11.33
C ARG A 122 15.61 -6.84 -12.18
N THR A 123 15.43 -7.49 -13.33
CA THR A 123 14.31 -7.28 -14.25
C THR A 123 13.05 -7.91 -13.69
N LEU A 124 11.94 -7.15 -13.68
CA LEU A 124 10.60 -7.62 -13.35
C LEU A 124 9.82 -7.79 -14.67
N PRO A 125 9.73 -9.01 -15.24
CA PRO A 125 9.11 -9.23 -16.54
C PRO A 125 7.59 -9.03 -16.55
N GLY A 126 6.97 -8.93 -15.37
CA GLY A 126 5.56 -8.59 -15.19
C GLY A 126 5.39 -7.66 -14.00
N PHE A 127 4.78 -6.52 -14.25
CA PHE A 127 4.40 -5.53 -13.26
C PHE A 127 3.07 -4.88 -13.67
N SER A 128 2.16 -4.71 -12.71
CA SER A 128 0.84 -4.14 -12.97
C SER A 128 0.45 -3.17 -11.87
N VAL A 129 -0.24 -2.10 -12.24
CA VAL A 129 -0.77 -1.07 -11.34
C VAL A 129 -2.24 -0.86 -11.65
N ALA A 130 -3.09 -1.05 -10.64
CA ALA A 130 -4.52 -0.80 -10.71
C ALA A 130 -4.84 0.58 -10.15
N LEU A 131 -5.64 1.35 -10.90
CA LEU A 131 -6.13 2.68 -10.55
C LEU A 131 -7.64 2.60 -10.34
N GLY A 132 -8.16 3.31 -9.35
CA GLY A 132 -9.60 3.31 -9.05
C GLY A 132 -10.13 1.96 -8.59
N ALA A 133 -9.34 1.19 -7.82
CA ALA A 133 -9.88 0.02 -7.12
C ALA A 133 -10.95 0.44 -6.11
N ASP A 134 -11.73 -0.52 -5.59
CA ASP A 134 -12.74 -0.20 -4.59
C ASP A 134 -12.10 0.35 -3.29
N PRO A 135 -12.85 1.14 -2.48
CA PRO A 135 -12.31 1.79 -1.29
C PRO A 135 -11.67 0.85 -0.27
N ALA A 136 -12.18 -0.37 -0.10
CA ALA A 136 -11.61 -1.32 0.86
C ALA A 136 -10.26 -1.87 0.38
N THR A 137 -10.07 -2.01 -0.93
CA THR A 137 -8.78 -2.38 -1.52
C THR A 137 -7.75 -1.27 -1.36
N ILE A 138 -8.13 -0.02 -1.61
CA ILE A 138 -7.25 1.14 -1.41
C ILE A 138 -6.87 1.27 0.07
N LEU A 139 -7.83 1.16 0.99
CA LEU A 139 -7.57 1.13 2.42
C LEU A 139 -6.67 -0.04 2.82
N GLY A 140 -6.89 -1.22 2.24
CA GLY A 140 -6.08 -2.39 2.50
C GLY A 140 -4.64 -2.29 2.01
N ALA A 141 -4.41 -1.54 0.93
CA ALA A 141 -3.08 -1.21 0.44
C ALA A 141 -2.33 -0.34 1.47
N VAL A 142 -2.93 0.75 1.93
CA VAL A 142 -2.24 1.69 2.86
C VAL A 142 -2.12 1.18 4.29
N THR A 143 -2.89 0.14 4.65
CA THR A 143 -2.87 -0.39 6.01
C THR A 143 -1.64 -1.29 6.22
N PRO A 144 -0.86 -1.10 7.30
CA PRO A 144 0.22 -2.03 7.63
C PRO A 144 -0.36 -3.35 8.12
N VAL A 145 -0.54 -4.28 7.19
CA VAL A 145 -0.97 -5.65 7.46
C VAL A 145 0.23 -6.55 7.78
N PRO A 146 0.07 -7.58 8.64
CA PRO A 146 1.12 -8.56 8.90
C PRO A 146 1.64 -9.21 7.61
N ASP A 147 2.91 -9.63 7.60
CA ASP A 147 3.51 -10.29 6.42
C ASP A 147 2.78 -11.60 6.04
N THR A 148 2.11 -12.24 6.99
CA THR A 148 1.28 -13.44 6.80
C THR A 148 -0.07 -13.16 6.15
N LEU A 149 -0.46 -11.89 5.96
CA LEU A 149 -1.73 -11.48 5.41
C LEU A 149 -1.51 -10.63 4.15
N SER A 150 -2.23 -10.92 3.07
CA SER A 150 -2.28 -10.01 1.92
C SER A 150 -3.21 -8.83 2.18
N GLU A 151 -2.88 -7.72 1.56
CA GLU A 151 -3.64 -6.49 1.50
C GLU A 151 -5.04 -6.76 0.92
N TYR A 152 -5.17 -7.65 -0.08
CA TYR A 152 -6.47 -8.06 -0.63
C TYR A 152 -7.28 -8.92 0.33
N ALA A 153 -6.64 -9.77 1.15
CA ALA A 153 -7.33 -10.53 2.18
C ALA A 153 -7.85 -9.61 3.28
N PHE A 154 -7.05 -8.61 3.66
CA PHE A 154 -7.47 -7.58 4.60
C PHE A 154 -8.60 -6.70 4.04
N ALA A 155 -8.52 -6.30 2.77
CA ALA A 155 -9.59 -5.61 2.07
C ALA A 155 -10.90 -6.43 2.07
N GLY A 156 -10.82 -7.75 1.88
CA GLY A 156 -11.98 -8.64 1.95
C GLY A 156 -12.59 -8.74 3.35
N LEU A 157 -11.75 -8.71 4.39
CA LEU A 157 -12.20 -8.63 5.78
C LEU A 157 -12.92 -7.32 6.08
N LEU A 158 -12.36 -6.18 5.64
CA LEU A 158 -12.97 -4.85 5.80
C LEU A 158 -14.31 -4.76 5.07
N ARG A 159 -14.39 -5.28 3.85
CA ARG A 159 -15.58 -5.23 2.99
C ARG A 159 -16.66 -6.23 3.39
N GLY A 160 -16.30 -7.29 4.11
CA GLY A 160 -17.21 -8.37 4.47
C GLY A 160 -17.52 -9.35 3.33
N THR A 161 -16.82 -9.24 2.20
CA THR A 161 -16.90 -10.16 1.05
C THR A 161 -15.52 -10.35 0.44
N LYS A 162 -15.30 -11.47 -0.25
CA LYS A 162 -14.01 -11.78 -0.89
C LYS A 162 -13.65 -10.73 -1.94
N THR A 163 -12.40 -10.28 -1.92
CA THR A 163 -11.84 -9.42 -2.97
C THR A 163 -11.85 -10.19 -4.30
N GLU A 164 -12.56 -9.66 -5.28
CA GLU A 164 -12.62 -10.21 -6.62
C GLU A 164 -11.43 -9.74 -7.44
N VAL A 165 -10.71 -10.68 -8.05
CA VAL A 165 -9.50 -10.41 -8.83
C VAL A 165 -9.61 -11.03 -10.21
N VAL A 166 -8.90 -10.46 -11.18
CA VAL A 166 -8.78 -10.99 -12.54
C VAL A 166 -7.31 -11.07 -12.92
N LYS A 167 -6.94 -12.07 -13.74
CA LYS A 167 -5.59 -12.17 -14.28
C LYS A 167 -5.34 -11.01 -15.26
N CYS A 168 -4.18 -10.38 -15.17
CA CYS A 168 -3.72 -9.40 -16.15
C CYS A 168 -3.71 -9.99 -17.57
N VAL A 169 -3.86 -9.12 -18.58
CA VAL A 169 -3.92 -9.55 -19.98
C VAL A 169 -2.54 -9.94 -20.50
N SER A 170 -1.51 -9.18 -20.11
CA SER A 170 -0.14 -9.29 -20.62
C SER A 170 0.81 -10.08 -19.72
N ASN A 171 0.42 -10.37 -18.48
CA ASN A 171 1.28 -11.06 -17.51
C ASN A 171 0.50 -11.94 -16.52
N ASP A 172 1.22 -12.63 -15.65
CA ASP A 172 0.65 -13.62 -14.71
C ASP A 172 0.20 -13.04 -13.35
N LEU A 173 0.21 -11.72 -13.20
CA LEU A 173 -0.28 -11.05 -11.99
C LEU A 173 -1.81 -10.99 -12.01
N GLU A 174 -2.39 -10.72 -10.85
CA GLU A 174 -3.82 -10.48 -10.72
C GLU A 174 -4.04 -9.10 -10.13
N VAL A 175 -5.10 -8.45 -10.58
CA VAL A 175 -5.51 -7.11 -10.19
C VAL A 175 -6.95 -7.12 -9.71
N PRO A 176 -7.39 -6.14 -8.91
CA PRO A 176 -8.79 -6.04 -8.48
C PRO A 176 -9.71 -5.95 -9.70
N ALA A 177 -10.72 -6.82 -9.78
CA ALA A 177 -11.65 -6.84 -10.90
C ALA A 177 -12.49 -5.56 -11.01
N SER A 178 -12.60 -4.81 -9.92
CA SER A 178 -13.30 -3.54 -9.84
C SER A 178 -12.45 -2.32 -10.25
N ALA A 179 -11.18 -2.51 -10.63
CA ALA A 179 -10.33 -1.39 -11.04
C ALA A 179 -10.93 -0.63 -12.23
N GLU A 180 -10.72 0.68 -12.26
CA GLU A 180 -11.18 1.51 -13.37
C GLU A 180 -10.20 1.43 -14.55
N ILE A 181 -8.90 1.51 -14.25
CA ILE A 181 -7.80 1.45 -15.22
C ILE A 181 -6.71 0.55 -14.64
N VAL A 182 -6.09 -0.28 -15.48
CA VAL A 182 -4.95 -1.11 -15.12
C VAL A 182 -3.83 -0.88 -16.13
N LEU A 183 -2.66 -0.51 -15.61
CA LEU A 183 -1.42 -0.39 -16.37
C LEU A 183 -0.65 -1.69 -16.22
N GLU A 184 -0.23 -2.31 -17.31
CA GLU A 184 0.54 -3.55 -17.29
C GLU A 184 1.81 -3.41 -18.13
N GLY A 185 2.90 -4.04 -17.67
CA GLY A 185 4.18 -3.96 -18.34
C GLY A 185 5.30 -4.60 -17.53
N TYR A 186 6.48 -3.99 -17.56
CA TYR A 186 7.69 -4.53 -16.94
C TYR A 186 8.61 -3.42 -16.42
N ILE A 187 9.55 -3.81 -15.55
CA ILE A 187 10.64 -2.95 -15.07
C ILE A 187 11.96 -3.63 -15.45
N GLU A 188 12.81 -2.96 -16.21
CA GLU A 188 14.09 -3.50 -16.67
C GLU A 188 15.22 -3.24 -15.65
N ALA A 189 16.13 -4.19 -15.47
CA ALA A 189 17.27 -4.00 -14.59
C ALA A 189 18.20 -2.89 -15.11
N GLY A 190 18.51 -1.92 -14.25
CA GLY A 190 19.46 -0.84 -14.59
C GLY A 190 18.86 0.28 -15.45
N GLU A 191 17.61 0.16 -15.88
CA GLU A 191 16.90 1.28 -16.52
C GLU A 191 16.33 2.21 -15.45
N MET A 192 17.01 3.34 -15.26
CA MET A 192 16.70 4.33 -14.23
C MET A 192 16.42 5.69 -14.87
N ALA A 193 15.56 6.50 -14.25
CA ALA A 193 15.28 7.87 -14.65
C ALA A 193 15.22 8.78 -13.42
N PRO A 194 15.60 10.06 -13.54
CA PRO A 194 15.37 11.03 -12.48
C PRO A 194 13.86 11.20 -12.25
N GLU A 195 13.48 11.26 -10.99
CA GLU A 195 12.12 11.51 -10.53
C GLU A 195 12.16 12.69 -9.55
N GLY A 196 11.17 13.57 -9.65
CA GLY A 196 11.08 14.79 -8.90
C GLY A 196 11.71 16.01 -9.59
N PRO A 197 11.55 17.20 -9.00
CA PRO A 197 10.87 17.42 -7.72
C PRO A 197 9.34 17.27 -7.83
N TYR A 198 8.71 16.88 -6.73
CA TYR A 198 7.25 16.81 -6.57
C TYR A 198 6.85 17.36 -5.21
N GLY A 199 5.67 17.98 -5.15
CA GLY A 199 5.06 18.35 -3.88
C GLY A 199 4.86 17.13 -2.97
N ASP A 200 5.34 17.24 -1.73
CA ASP A 200 5.36 16.17 -0.74
C ASP A 200 4.35 16.42 0.39
N HIS A 201 4.01 15.35 1.11
CA HIS A 201 3.10 15.34 2.26
C HIS A 201 3.59 16.21 3.43
N THR A 202 4.81 16.72 3.34
CA THR A 202 5.40 17.68 4.28
C THR A 202 5.08 19.13 3.95
N GLY A 203 4.48 19.39 2.78
CA GLY A 203 4.23 20.74 2.25
C GLY A 203 5.42 21.38 1.54
N TYR A 204 6.47 20.62 1.24
CA TYR A 204 7.67 21.05 0.51
C TYR A 204 7.88 20.16 -0.72
N TYR A 205 8.79 20.55 -1.61
CA TYR A 205 9.21 19.68 -2.71
C TYR A 205 10.25 18.65 -2.23
N ASN A 206 10.11 17.42 -2.71
CA ASN A 206 11.10 16.37 -2.51
C ASN A 206 12.37 16.62 -3.34
N GLU A 207 13.48 16.01 -2.90
CA GLU A 207 14.72 15.97 -3.68
C GLU A 207 14.55 15.14 -4.95
N VAL A 208 15.33 15.47 -5.99
CA VAL A 208 15.41 14.65 -7.20
C VAL A 208 16.28 13.44 -6.93
N ASP A 209 15.76 12.23 -7.16
CA ASP A 209 16.51 10.99 -7.04
C ASP A 209 16.25 10.08 -8.27
N SER A 210 17.05 9.03 -8.43
CA SER A 210 16.99 8.13 -9.58
C SER A 210 16.21 6.86 -9.25
N PHE A 211 15.16 6.58 -10.02
CA PHE A 211 14.28 5.44 -9.80
C PHE A 211 14.09 4.59 -11.05
N PRO A 212 13.72 3.30 -10.93
CA PRO A 212 13.51 2.50 -12.11
C PRO A 212 12.32 2.94 -12.93
N VAL A 213 12.42 2.63 -14.21
CA VAL A 213 11.38 2.93 -15.18
C VAL A 213 10.39 1.77 -15.26
N PHE A 214 9.12 2.07 -15.01
CA PHE A 214 8.02 1.18 -15.38
C PHE A 214 7.63 1.45 -16.84
N THR A 215 7.87 0.46 -17.71
CA THR A 215 7.45 0.50 -19.11
C THR A 215 6.09 -0.15 -19.28
N VAL A 216 5.08 0.66 -19.60
CA VAL A 216 3.70 0.22 -19.83
C VAL A 216 3.55 -0.30 -21.26
N THR A 217 3.10 -1.54 -21.39
CA THR A 217 2.87 -2.21 -22.68
C THR A 217 1.39 -2.42 -22.96
N HIS A 218 0.55 -2.45 -21.92
CA HIS A 218 -0.90 -2.57 -22.03
C HIS A 218 -1.60 -1.64 -21.04
N ILE A 219 -2.71 -1.06 -21.48
CA ILE A 219 -3.67 -0.37 -20.62
C ILE A 219 -5.01 -1.10 -20.81
N THR A 220 -5.54 -1.65 -19.73
CA THR A 220 -6.90 -2.18 -19.72
C THR A 220 -7.79 -1.28 -18.87
N GLN A 221 -9.01 -1.04 -19.31
CA GLN A 221 -9.93 -0.16 -18.59
C GLN A 221 -11.39 -0.51 -18.86
N ARG A 222 -12.27 0.03 -18.02
CA ARG A 222 -13.72 0.04 -18.24
C ARG A 222 -14.07 0.93 -19.43
N GLU A 223 -15.26 0.77 -20.01
CA GLU A 223 -15.71 1.65 -21.11
C GLU A 223 -15.77 3.12 -20.69
N ASP A 224 -16.37 3.40 -19.53
CA ASP A 224 -16.49 4.73 -18.92
C ASP A 224 -15.59 4.85 -17.67
N ALA A 225 -14.30 4.56 -17.84
CA ALA A 225 -13.35 4.51 -16.74
C ALA A 225 -13.18 5.85 -16.02
N ILE A 226 -13.21 5.81 -14.68
CA ILE A 226 -12.95 6.96 -13.82
C ILE A 226 -11.48 6.97 -13.41
N TYR A 227 -10.77 8.06 -13.70
CA TYR A 227 -9.42 8.27 -13.18
C TYR A 227 -9.48 8.77 -11.74
N HIS A 228 -9.32 7.83 -10.79
CA HIS A 228 -9.20 8.14 -9.37
C HIS A 228 -7.77 8.57 -9.04
N SER A 229 -7.61 9.73 -8.42
CA SER A 229 -6.32 10.34 -8.13
C SER A 229 -6.42 11.24 -6.91
N THR A 230 -5.28 11.57 -6.33
CA THR A 230 -5.10 12.56 -5.26
C THR A 230 -3.93 13.47 -5.61
N TYR A 231 -3.84 14.60 -4.92
CA TYR A 231 -2.58 15.34 -4.81
C TYR A 231 -1.98 15.12 -3.43
N THR A 232 -0.70 15.42 -3.28
CA THR A 232 0.00 15.39 -2.00
C THR A 232 0.52 16.78 -1.70
N GLY A 233 0.37 17.26 -0.47
CA GLY A 233 0.81 18.60 -0.10
C GLY A 233 0.87 18.82 1.40
N ARG A 234 0.74 20.08 1.82
CA ARG A 234 0.65 20.38 3.26
C ARG A 234 -0.66 19.78 3.82
N PRO A 235 -0.60 18.98 4.90
CA PRO A 235 -1.78 18.39 5.51
C PRO A 235 -2.78 19.46 5.98
N PRO A 236 -4.09 19.16 6.00
CA PRO A 236 -4.69 17.85 5.74
C PRO A 236 -4.95 17.58 4.26
N ASP A 237 -4.38 16.50 3.74
CA ASP A 237 -4.70 15.87 2.46
C ASP A 237 -5.33 14.49 2.69
N GLU A 238 -5.81 13.83 1.64
CA GLU A 238 -6.48 12.53 1.73
C GLU A 238 -5.59 11.46 2.40
N PRO A 239 -4.30 11.31 2.08
CA PRO A 239 -3.39 10.41 2.83
C PRO A 239 -3.32 10.71 4.33
N ALA A 240 -3.28 11.99 4.73
CA ALA A 240 -3.28 12.35 6.15
C ALA A 240 -4.60 11.95 6.85
N VAL A 241 -5.75 12.11 6.18
CA VAL A 241 -7.05 11.68 6.71
C VAL A 241 -7.11 10.16 6.86
N LEU A 242 -6.59 9.41 5.89
CA LEU A 242 -6.48 7.95 5.97
C LEU A 242 -5.57 7.53 7.14
N GLY A 243 -4.44 8.21 7.34
CA GLY A 243 -3.53 7.99 8.46
C GLY A 243 -4.21 8.20 9.82
N VAL A 244 -5.03 9.25 9.96
CA VAL A 244 -5.81 9.50 11.18
C VAL A 244 -6.80 8.37 11.44
N ALA A 245 -7.49 7.87 10.42
CA ALA A 245 -8.42 6.76 10.56
C ALA A 245 -7.71 5.47 11.03
N LEU A 246 -6.46 5.24 10.62
CA LEU A 246 -5.66 4.10 11.07
C LEU A 246 -5.22 4.22 12.53
N ASN A 247 -5.18 5.41 13.15
CA ASN A 247 -4.84 5.57 14.57
C ASN A 247 -5.75 4.73 15.49
N GLU A 248 -7.05 4.66 15.17
CA GLU A 248 -8.03 3.83 15.90
C GLU A 248 -7.67 2.33 15.89
N VAL A 249 -6.95 1.88 14.86
CA VAL A 249 -6.48 0.49 14.76
C VAL A 249 -5.19 0.28 15.56
N PHE A 250 -4.32 1.29 15.64
CA PHE A 250 -3.04 1.18 16.35
C PHE A 250 -3.18 1.24 17.87
N VAL A 251 -4.11 2.05 18.39
CA VAL A 251 -4.27 2.25 19.85
C VAL A 251 -4.46 0.91 20.59
N PRO A 252 -5.38 0.00 20.20
CA PRO A 252 -5.54 -1.28 20.90
C PRO A 252 -4.31 -2.20 20.79
N ILE A 253 -3.56 -2.12 19.69
CA ILE A 253 -2.35 -2.91 19.48
C ILE A 253 -1.25 -2.44 20.42
N LEU A 254 -1.05 -1.11 20.50
CA LEU A 254 -0.09 -0.49 21.42
C LEU A 254 -0.45 -0.78 22.88
N GLN A 255 -1.73 -0.69 23.25
CA GLN A 255 -2.22 -1.01 24.59
C GLN A 255 -1.97 -2.47 24.99
N LYS A 256 -1.99 -3.42 24.03
CA LYS A 256 -1.65 -4.83 24.33
C LYS A 256 -0.20 -4.99 24.75
N GLN A 257 0.72 -4.20 24.17
CA GLN A 257 2.15 -4.26 24.50
C GLN A 257 2.55 -3.33 25.65
N PHE A 258 1.88 -2.18 25.74
CA PHE A 258 2.11 -1.13 26.73
C PHE A 258 0.77 -0.78 27.40
N PRO A 259 0.31 -1.58 28.38
CA PRO A 259 -0.97 -1.36 29.05
C PRO A 259 -1.10 -0.02 29.79
N GLU A 260 0.02 0.67 30.01
CA GLU A 260 0.06 2.02 30.57
C GLU A 260 -0.39 3.12 29.61
N ILE A 261 -0.41 2.85 28.29
CA ILE A 261 -0.88 3.80 27.28
C ILE A 261 -2.40 3.89 27.37
N VAL A 262 -2.92 5.10 27.52
CA VAL A 262 -4.35 5.41 27.46
C VAL A 262 -4.75 5.68 26.02
N ASP A 263 -3.95 6.46 25.31
CA ASP A 263 -4.26 6.88 23.94
C ASP A 263 -2.99 7.20 23.16
N PHE A 264 -3.08 7.13 21.83
CA PHE A 264 -2.00 7.37 20.89
C PHE A 264 -2.53 8.10 19.66
N TYR A 265 -1.94 9.25 19.36
CA TYR A 265 -2.39 10.10 18.26
C TYR A 265 -1.21 10.58 17.41
N LEU A 266 -1.36 10.47 16.09
CA LEU A 266 -0.46 11.03 15.10
C LEU A 266 -1.15 12.22 14.43
N PRO A 267 -0.83 13.47 14.82
CA PRO A 267 -1.43 14.64 14.22
C PRO A 267 -1.03 14.77 12.74
N PRO A 268 -1.98 15.07 11.82
CA PRO A 268 -1.70 15.41 10.43
C PRO A 268 -0.62 16.48 10.28
N GLU A 269 -0.63 17.51 11.13
CA GLU A 269 0.34 18.60 11.13
C GLU A 269 1.77 18.13 11.42
N GLY A 270 1.90 16.98 12.08
CA GLY A 270 3.15 16.29 12.34
C GLY A 270 3.60 15.36 11.21
N CYS A 271 2.94 15.37 10.06
CA CYS A 271 3.25 14.50 8.91
C CYS A 271 3.33 13.01 9.32
N SER A 272 2.46 12.59 10.23
CA SER A 272 2.39 11.24 10.84
C SER A 272 3.62 10.80 11.65
N TYR A 273 4.80 10.67 11.04
CA TYR A 273 5.98 10.07 11.67
C TYR A 273 6.94 11.07 12.34
N ARG A 274 6.65 12.38 12.31
CA ARG A 274 7.53 13.39 12.95
C ARG A 274 7.07 13.78 14.35
N LEU A 275 5.81 13.52 14.68
CA LEU A 275 5.25 13.81 15.99
C LEU A 275 4.24 12.72 16.37
N ALA A 276 4.37 12.21 17.59
CA ALA A 276 3.38 11.33 18.21
C ALA A 276 2.99 11.89 19.57
N VAL A 277 1.70 11.91 19.85
CA VAL A 277 1.15 12.30 21.16
C VAL A 277 0.70 11.02 21.86
N VAL A 278 1.27 10.76 23.04
CA VAL A 278 0.97 9.56 23.83
C VAL A 278 0.42 9.97 25.18
N THR A 279 -0.82 9.60 25.47
CA THR A 279 -1.41 9.75 26.79
C THR A 279 -1.13 8.49 27.58
N MET A 280 -0.56 8.60 28.79
CA MET A 280 -0.18 7.43 29.59
C MET A 280 -0.42 7.60 31.09
N LYS A 281 -0.65 6.48 31.79
CA LYS A 281 -0.72 6.42 33.25
C LYS A 281 0.70 6.30 33.82
N LYS A 282 1.33 7.43 34.13
CA LYS A 282 2.67 7.47 34.74
C LYS A 282 2.66 6.89 36.15
N GLN A 283 3.60 5.99 36.45
CA GLN A 283 3.71 5.31 37.75
C GLN A 283 5.04 5.58 38.48
N TYR A 284 6.11 5.89 37.73
CA TYR A 284 7.44 6.12 38.32
C TYR A 284 8.30 7.06 37.45
N ALA A 285 9.42 7.53 38.00
CA ALA A 285 10.38 8.37 37.28
C ALA A 285 11.05 7.58 36.13
N GLY A 286 11.15 8.16 34.93
CA GLY A 286 11.67 7.47 33.75
C GLY A 286 10.66 6.60 33.00
N HIS A 287 9.44 6.41 33.53
CA HIS A 287 8.40 5.60 32.86
C HIS A 287 8.07 6.12 31.45
N ALA A 288 7.94 7.44 31.29
CA ALA A 288 7.70 8.07 29.98
C ALA A 288 8.84 7.82 28.99
N LYS A 289 10.10 7.79 29.45
CA LYS A 289 11.25 7.47 28.59
C LYS A 289 11.19 6.02 28.11
N ARG A 290 10.81 5.08 28.97
CA ARG A 290 10.59 3.67 28.57
C ARG A 290 9.52 3.56 27.48
N VAL A 291 8.36 4.20 27.70
CA VAL A 291 7.25 4.19 26.73
C VAL A 291 7.68 4.81 25.41
N MET A 292 8.32 5.98 25.44
CA MET A 292 8.84 6.66 24.26
C MET A 292 9.78 5.75 23.45
N MET A 293 10.77 5.12 24.09
CA MET A 293 11.67 4.18 23.42
C MET A 293 10.93 2.97 22.86
N GLY A 294 9.93 2.46 23.60
CA GLY A 294 9.10 1.33 23.17
C GLY A 294 8.23 1.65 21.95
N VAL A 295 7.60 2.82 21.92
CA VAL A 295 6.79 3.31 20.79
C VAL A 295 7.66 3.52 19.56
N TRP A 296 8.81 4.18 19.70
CA TRP A 296 9.79 4.28 18.62
C TRP A 296 10.25 2.92 18.12
N SER A 297 10.39 1.93 18.99
CA SER A 297 10.76 0.58 18.57
C SER A 297 9.65 -0.24 17.92
N PHE A 298 8.41 0.18 18.10
CA PHE A 298 7.25 -0.61 17.65
C PHE A 298 6.78 -0.19 16.26
N LEU A 299 6.81 1.11 15.98
CA LEU A 299 6.27 1.68 14.75
C LEU A 299 7.38 1.82 13.70
N ARG A 300 7.39 0.92 12.70
CA ARG A 300 8.40 0.89 11.61
C ARG A 300 8.60 2.24 10.92
N GLN A 301 7.56 3.06 10.83
CA GLN A 301 7.61 4.41 10.25
C GLN A 301 8.59 5.38 10.95
N PHE A 302 8.94 5.16 12.22
CA PHE A 302 9.95 5.96 12.92
C PHE A 302 11.39 5.47 12.72
N TYR A 303 11.58 4.26 12.18
CA TYR A 303 12.92 3.67 11.97
C TYR A 303 13.61 4.17 10.70
N VAL A 304 12.85 4.47 9.64
CA VAL A 304 13.39 4.66 8.28
C VAL A 304 14.25 5.93 8.19
N HIS A 305 14.06 6.91 9.08
CA HIS A 305 14.86 8.14 9.09
C HIS A 305 16.14 8.08 9.93
N GLN A 306 16.27 7.19 10.93
CA GLN A 306 17.45 7.20 11.82
C GLN A 306 18.63 6.35 11.33
N VAL A 307 18.42 5.36 10.46
CA VAL A 307 19.51 4.46 10.03
C VAL A 307 20.32 5.05 8.85
N ARG A 308 19.88 6.16 8.27
CA ARG A 308 20.60 6.82 7.16
C ARG A 308 21.88 7.55 7.61
N ASP A 309 22.00 7.88 8.90
CA ASP A 309 23.08 8.74 9.44
C ASP A 309 24.17 8.04 10.27
N CYS A 310 24.21 6.70 10.31
CA CYS A 310 25.20 5.99 11.17
C CYS A 310 26.01 4.87 10.50
N LEU A 311 25.87 4.64 9.19
CA LEU A 311 26.66 3.62 8.48
C LEU A 311 27.21 4.11 7.13
N ARG A 312 27.80 5.31 7.13
CA ARG A 312 28.85 5.70 6.17
C ARG A 312 30.08 6.14 6.94
#